data_AF-A0A920NMZ5-F1
#
_entry.id   AF-A0A920NMZ5-F1
#
_cell.length_a   1.000
_cell.length_b   1.000
_cell.length_c   1.000
_cell.angle_alpha   90.00
_cell.angle_beta   90.00
_cell.angle_gamma   90.00
#
_symmetry.space_group_name_H-M   'P 1'
#
loop_
_entity.id
_entity.type
_entity.pdbx_description
1 polymer ?
#
loop_
_entity_poly.entity_id
_entity_poly.type
_entity_poly.pdbx_seq_one_letter_code
_entity_poly.pdbx_strand_id
1 'polypeptide(L)' 'MYTPVDFESLLGLTEGSFFHGDLTLDQFFFMRPTMSSSRYKSPFENLYLCGSGTHPGCGPNGSSGFNAALEVLRK' A
#
# COMPACT_ATOMS: atom_id res chain seq x y z
N MET A 1 -14.32 -18.52 11.47
CA MET A 1 -14.80 -17.43 10.59
C MET A 1 -14.26 -16.15 11.17
N TYR A 2 -13.56 -15.33 10.39
CA TYR A 2 -13.02 -14.04 10.84
C TYR A 2 -13.93 -12.91 10.36
N THR A 3 -14.21 -11.95 11.22
CA THR A 3 -14.99 -10.75 10.97
C THR A 3 -14.06 -9.56 10.64
N PRO A 4 -14.58 -8.45 10.08
CA PRO A 4 -13.79 -7.24 9.88
C PRO A 4 -13.11 -6.72 11.16
N VAL A 5 -13.80 -6.82 12.31
CA VAL A 5 -13.27 -6.43 13.62
C VAL A 5 -12.10 -7.33 14.05
N ASP A 6 -12.15 -8.61 13.71
CA ASP A 6 -11.04 -9.53 13.96
C ASP A 6 -9.82 -9.15 13.12
N PHE A 7 -10.01 -8.79 11.84
CA PHE A 7 -8.91 -8.36 10.97
C PHE A 7 -8.29 -7.03 11.41
N GLU A 8 -9.11 -6.09 11.86
CA GLU A 8 -8.61 -4.84 12.43
C GLU A 8 -7.79 -5.08 13.69
N SER A 9 -8.26 -5.95 14.58
CA SER A 9 -7.58 -6.28 15.84
C SER A 9 -6.30 -7.10 15.65
N LEU A 10 -6.29 -8.05 14.72
CA LEU A 10 -5.18 -8.99 14.52
C LEU A 10 -4.11 -8.47 13.56
N LEU A 11 -4.52 -7.75 12.52
CA LEU A 11 -3.64 -7.37 11.40
C LEU A 11 -3.51 -5.85 11.24
N GLY A 12 -4.25 -5.04 12.01
CA GLY A 12 -4.28 -3.59 11.84
C GLY A 12 -4.94 -3.15 10.53
N LEU A 13 -5.76 -4.00 9.93
CA LEU A 13 -6.55 -3.65 8.74
C LEU A 13 -7.76 -2.84 9.18
N THR A 14 -7.63 -1.51 9.21
CA THR A 14 -8.74 -0.60 9.52
C THR A 14 -9.98 -0.93 8.70
N GLU A 15 -11.13 -1.07 9.36
CA GLU A 15 -12.40 -1.49 8.76
C GLU A 15 -12.37 -2.87 8.08
N GLY A 16 -11.34 -3.68 8.36
CA GLY A 16 -11.09 -4.96 7.68
C GLY A 16 -10.69 -4.82 6.21
N SER A 17 -10.25 -3.63 5.78
CA SER A 17 -9.91 -3.37 4.37
C SER A 17 -8.54 -3.92 3.99
N PHE A 18 -8.52 -5.02 3.22
CA PHE A 18 -7.27 -5.60 2.68
C PHE A 18 -6.52 -4.65 1.74
N PHE A 19 -7.24 -3.72 1.11
CA PHE A 19 -6.64 -2.74 0.21
C PHE A 19 -6.09 -1.53 0.97
N HIS A 20 -6.43 -1.33 2.25
CA HIS A 20 -6.18 -0.09 3.01
C HIS A 20 -6.87 1.12 2.37
N GLY A 21 -8.15 0.97 2.03
CA GLY A 21 -8.98 1.96 1.34
C GLY A 21 -9.47 1.46 -0.03
N ASP A 22 -10.55 2.06 -0.51
CA ASP A 22 -11.23 1.63 -1.72
C ASP A 22 -10.41 1.91 -2.99
N LEU A 23 -10.62 1.07 -4.01
CA LEU A 23 -10.03 1.23 -5.34
C LEU A 23 -10.92 2.09 -6.23
N THR A 24 -11.18 3.32 -5.80
CA THR A 24 -11.85 4.34 -6.63
C THR A 24 -10.89 4.88 -7.70
N LEU A 25 -11.40 5.58 -8.71
CA LEU A 25 -10.59 6.09 -9.82
C LEU A 25 -9.46 7.03 -9.35
N ASP A 26 -9.70 7.80 -8.30
CA ASP A 26 -8.73 8.69 -7.66
C ASP A 26 -7.76 7.96 -6.72
N GLN A 27 -8.02 6.70 -6.37
CA GLN A 27 -7.12 5.83 -5.61
C GLN A 27 -6.42 4.80 -6.50
N PHE A 28 -6.55 4.94 -7.82
CA PHE A 28 -5.81 4.16 -8.80
C PHE A 28 -4.46 4.82 -9.15
N PHE A 29 -3.49 3.99 -9.52
CA PHE A 29 -2.15 4.41 -9.96
C PHE A 29 -1.38 5.27 -8.93
N PHE A 30 -0.85 6.42 -9.37
CA PHE A 30 0.09 7.25 -8.63
C PHE A 30 -0.55 8.08 -7.52
N MET A 31 -1.88 8.05 -7.39
CA MET A 31 -2.58 8.85 -6.39
C MET A 31 -2.64 8.16 -5.01
N ARG A 32 -2.23 6.88 -4.93
CA ARG A 32 -2.22 6.08 -3.71
C ARG A 32 -0.81 5.93 -3.08
N PRO A 33 -0.62 6.13 -1.76
CA PRO A 33 -1.61 6.60 -0.78
C PRO A 33 -1.85 8.12 -0.85
N THR A 34 -0.86 8.86 -1.34
CA THR A 34 -0.97 10.28 -1.67
C THR A 34 -0.11 10.53 -2.91
N MET A 35 -0.40 11.59 -3.67
CA MET A 35 0.48 11.99 -4.78
C MET A 35 1.93 12.28 -4.33
N SER A 36 2.10 12.82 -3.13
CA SER A 36 3.41 13.12 -2.54
C SER A 36 4.22 11.87 -2.23
N SER A 37 3.55 10.75 -1.91
CA SER A 37 4.19 9.47 -1.63
C SER A 37 4.05 8.48 -2.79
N SER A 38 3.77 9.00 -3.99
CA SER A 38 3.67 8.22 -5.21
C SER A 38 5.02 7.58 -5.55
N ARG A 39 4.99 6.43 -6.23
CA ARG A 39 6.20 5.64 -6.57
C ARG A 39 6.99 5.19 -5.34
N TYR A 40 6.31 4.75 -4.28
CA TYR A 40 6.91 4.04 -3.14
C TYR A 40 7.89 4.87 -2.29
N LYS A 41 8.02 6.17 -2.52
CA LYS A 41 8.91 7.06 -1.75
C LYS A 41 8.10 7.85 -0.74
N SER A 42 8.54 7.88 0.52
CA SER A 42 7.92 8.74 1.52
C SER A 42 8.59 10.14 1.53
N PRO A 43 7.98 11.16 2.18
CA PRO A 43 8.65 12.45 2.39
C PRO A 43 9.87 12.35 3.32
N PHE A 44 10.04 11.22 4.03
CA PHE A 44 11.18 10.99 4.91
C PHE A 44 12.31 10.29 4.16
N GLU A 45 13.54 10.70 4.45
CA GLU A 45 14.71 10.13 3.80
C GLU A 45 14.88 8.65 4.17
N ASN A 46 15.17 7.83 3.17
CA ASN A 46 15.39 6.37 3.29
C ASN A 46 14.19 5.58 3.83
N LEU A 47 12.99 6.17 3.83
CA LEU A 47 11.74 5.47 4.11
C LEU A 47 10.94 5.29 2.81
N TYR A 48 10.62 4.03 2.53
CA TYR A 48 9.89 3.59 1.34
C TYR A 48 8.60 2.90 1.76
N LEU A 49 7.57 3.08 0.95
CA LEU A 49 6.27 2.48 1.18
C LEU A 49 6.13 1.22 0.34
N CYS A 50 5.70 0.13 0.97
CA CYS A 50 5.32 -1.09 0.29
C CYS A 50 4.06 -1.66 0.94
N GLY A 51 3.29 -2.45 0.17
CA GLY A 51 2.07 -3.10 0.65
C GLY A 51 0.82 -2.72 -0.15
N SER A 52 -0.32 -3.25 0.27
CA SER A 52 -1.60 -3.13 -0.43
C SER A 52 -2.13 -1.70 -0.53
N GLY A 53 -1.69 -0.82 0.37
CA GLY A 53 -1.98 0.62 0.32
C GLY A 53 -1.19 1.39 -0.75
N THR A 54 -0.35 0.73 -1.54
CA THR A 54 0.40 1.32 -2.66
C THR A 54 -0.03 0.68 -3.97
N HIS A 55 0.15 1.36 -5.11
CA HIS A 55 -0.05 0.73 -6.42
C HIS A 55 0.77 -0.58 -6.52
N PRO A 56 0.30 -1.64 -7.21
CA PRO A 56 -1.00 -1.84 -7.85
C PRO A 56 -2.17 -2.19 -6.93
N GLY A 57 -1.95 -2.27 -5.62
CA GLY A 57 -2.96 -2.63 -4.63
C GLY A 57 -2.70 -3.99 -3.99
N CYS A 58 -3.68 -4.49 -3.23
CA CYS A 58 -3.61 -5.82 -2.62
C CYS A 58 -3.66 -6.93 -3.68
N GLY A 59 -2.67 -7.82 -3.67
CA GLY A 59 -2.63 -9.01 -4.51
C GLY A 59 -1.48 -9.93 -4.10
N PRO A 60 -1.61 -11.25 -4.31
CA PRO A 60 -0.58 -12.22 -3.90
C PRO A 60 0.71 -12.15 -4.74
N ASN A 61 0.72 -11.34 -5.80
CA ASN A 61 1.83 -11.21 -6.75
C ASN A 61 3.06 -10.46 -6.18
N GLY A 62 2.93 -9.79 -5.02
CA GLY A 62 4.04 -9.07 -4.39
C GLY A 62 4.55 -7.86 -5.19
N SER A 63 3.81 -7.38 -6.20
CA SER A 63 4.29 -6.33 -7.11
C SER A 63 4.62 -5.02 -6.40
N SER A 64 3.86 -4.63 -5.36
CA SER A 64 4.16 -3.43 -4.57
C SER A 64 5.53 -3.52 -3.87
N GLY A 65 5.88 -4.69 -3.32
CA GLY A 65 7.17 -4.92 -2.69
C GLY A 65 8.31 -4.90 -3.70
N PHE A 66 8.12 -5.56 -4.84
CA PHE A 66 9.10 -5.56 -5.94
C PHE A 66 9.40 -4.15 -6.45
N ASN A 67 8.36 -3.35 -6.70
CA ASN A 67 8.53 -1.99 -7.19
C ASN A 67 9.16 -1.06 -6.14
N ALA A 68 8.80 -1.21 -4.86
CA ALA A 68 9.46 -0.48 -3.78
C ALA A 68 10.95 -0.82 -3.70
N ALA A 69 11.31 -2.09 -3.83
CA ALA A 69 12.71 -2.52 -3.85
C ALA A 69 13.48 -1.93 -5.04
N LEU A 70 12.88 -1.87 -6.22
CA LEU A 70 13.49 -1.19 -7.37
C LEU A 70 13.75 0.30 -7.09
N GLU A 71 12.84 0.99 -6.42
CA GLU A 71 13.04 2.40 -6.05
C GLU A 71 14.11 2.59 -4.97
N VAL A 72 14.29 1.61 -4.08
CA VAL A 72 15.43 1.57 -3.14
C VAL A 72 16.76 1.43 -3.90
N LEU A 73 16.82 0.54 -4.89
CA LEU A 73 18.04 0.26 -5.67
C LEU A 73 18.43 1.35 -6.68
N ARG A 74 17.51 2.28 -7.00
CA ARG A 74 17.79 3.41 -7.91
C ARG A 74 18.60 4.53 -7.26
N LYS A 75 18.76 4.52 -5.94
CA LYS A 75 19.68 5.41 -5.22
C LYS A 75 21.08 4.82 -5.17
#